data_AF-A0A1V5UXG6-F1
#
_entry.id   AF-A0A1V5UXG6-F1
#
_cell.length_a   1.000
_cell.length_b   1.000
_cell.length_c   1.000
_cell.angle_alpha   90.00
_cell.angle_beta   90.00
_cell.angle_gamma   90.00
#
_symmetry.space_group_name_H-M   'P 1'
#
loop_
_entity.id
_entity.type
_entity.pdbx_description
1 polymer ?
#
loop_
_entity_poly.entity_id
_entity_poly.type
_entity_poly.pdbx_seq_one_letter_code
_entity_poly.pdbx_strand_id
1 'polypeptide(L)'
;MTQHDLSFEHLQRQIDLSWACIWNHFYLPKTHLVYDQLTSLEKGHEYDCFPTPEEVRRSEPNVCGWGTGMDDSATGGGVMLSMICDRYAVAAGPEMHEAAREIFLGLKACAAIHGVRGFVARSICPADGKSVYLNTSRDQYTHFVHGFWKLYRSPLADAEMKKTIPEVVADIALSMEKHVTPENGYCAAMLDGRPAQAVCEMWGLDTLYPQEAARLPMIYAAAWRMTGDRHFRELCCKYLRPAAEHSCRLFPGPANAFALLQMACSLELLLETLPEEQECMDLCRKAMYAAAECARYNEVRATEIFNQQAGVIPAFTDWRKSERITCCGLSIPEQPAHKVQPERDMGQAALVQLMAPGYSFPESQKILLKQMIARSDFAYIPGNGPMYLQAAYWRLLRDLMF
;
A
#
# COMPACT_ATOMS: atom_id res chain seq x y z
N MET A 1 -35.64 4.35 1.46
CA MET A 1 -34.34 3.71 1.72
C MET A 1 -34.52 2.24 1.49
N THR A 2 -33.98 1.68 0.41
CA THR A 2 -33.85 0.23 0.27
C THR A 2 -33.01 -0.29 1.43
N GLN A 3 -33.59 -1.16 2.25
CA GLN A 3 -32.86 -1.80 3.34
C GLN A 3 -31.95 -2.85 2.70
N HIS A 4 -30.66 -2.54 2.59
CA HIS A 4 -29.67 -3.49 2.07
C HIS A 4 -29.41 -4.58 3.11
N ASP A 5 -29.21 -5.82 2.65
CA ASP A 5 -28.82 -6.91 3.52
C ASP A 5 -27.41 -6.67 4.06
N LEU A 6 -27.29 -6.45 5.37
CA LEU A 6 -26.02 -6.28 6.08
C LEU A 6 -25.75 -7.48 7.01
N SER A 7 -26.41 -8.62 6.78
CA SER A 7 -26.17 -9.85 7.51
C SER A 7 -24.72 -10.31 7.35
N PHE A 8 -24.22 -11.02 8.36
CA PHE A 8 -22.86 -11.57 8.32
C PHE A 8 -22.66 -12.49 7.12
N GLU A 9 -23.66 -13.32 6.78
CA GLU A 9 -23.61 -14.24 5.65
C GLU A 9 -23.48 -13.51 4.30
N HIS A 10 -24.27 -12.44 4.09
CA HIS A 10 -24.17 -11.64 2.87
C HIS A 10 -22.82 -10.93 2.77
N LEU A 11 -22.35 -10.33 3.86
CA LEU A 11 -21.05 -9.66 3.89
C LEU A 11 -19.91 -10.64 3.63
N GLN A 12 -19.93 -11.83 4.22
CA GLN A 12 -18.92 -12.86 3.98
C GLN A 12 -18.90 -13.28 2.50
N ARG A 13 -20.08 -13.50 1.90
CA ARG A 13 -20.20 -13.81 0.47
C ARG A 13 -19.62 -12.70 -0.40
N GLN A 14 -19.87 -11.43 -0.08
CA GLN A 14 -19.30 -10.29 -0.80
C GLN A 14 -17.78 -10.23 -0.68
N ILE A 15 -17.24 -10.54 0.50
CA ILE A 15 -15.79 -10.62 0.72
C ILE A 15 -15.17 -11.77 -0.08
N ASP A 16 -15.83 -12.91 -0.20
CA ASP A 16 -15.36 -14.03 -1.03
C ASP A 16 -15.37 -13.67 -2.53
N LEU A 17 -16.39 -12.94 -3.00
CA LEU A 17 -16.42 -12.38 -4.37
C LEU A 17 -15.29 -11.38 -4.59
N SER A 18 -15.04 -10.52 -3.61
CA SER A 18 -13.94 -9.55 -3.64
C SER A 18 -12.58 -10.25 -3.71
N TRP A 19 -12.39 -11.31 -2.94
CA TRP A 19 -11.18 -12.15 -2.98
C TRP A 19 -10.99 -12.77 -4.37
N ALA A 20 -12.03 -13.42 -4.89
CA ALA A 20 -12.01 -14.02 -6.22
C ALA A 20 -11.72 -12.98 -7.31
N CYS A 21 -12.26 -11.76 -7.22
CA CYS A 21 -11.98 -10.66 -8.16
C CYS A 21 -10.48 -10.34 -8.24
N ILE A 22 -9.81 -10.18 -7.08
CA ILE A 22 -8.37 -9.89 -7.04
C ILE A 22 -7.58 -11.01 -7.72
N TRP A 23 -7.82 -12.26 -7.35
CA TRP A 23 -7.06 -13.40 -7.86
C TRP A 23 -7.34 -13.73 -9.34
N ASN A 24 -8.56 -13.46 -9.82
CA ASN A 24 -8.95 -13.77 -11.20
C ASN A 24 -8.56 -12.68 -12.20
N HIS A 25 -8.48 -11.41 -11.78
CA HIS A 25 -8.29 -10.29 -12.71
C HIS A 25 -7.04 -9.46 -12.45
N PHE A 26 -6.66 -9.24 -11.19
CA PHE A 26 -5.55 -8.35 -10.85
C PHE A 26 -4.24 -9.11 -10.61
N TYR A 27 -4.33 -10.34 -10.10
CA TYR A 27 -3.18 -11.20 -9.89
C TYR A 27 -2.76 -11.90 -11.19
N LEU A 28 -1.46 -11.85 -11.50
CA LEU A 28 -0.88 -12.54 -12.64
C LEU A 28 0.13 -13.61 -12.18
N PRO A 29 -0.13 -14.91 -12.39
CA PRO A 29 0.79 -15.99 -12.00
C PRO A 29 2.21 -15.85 -12.57
N LYS A 30 2.35 -15.27 -13.76
CA LYS A 30 3.66 -15.11 -14.44
C LYS A 30 4.63 -14.22 -13.66
N THR A 31 4.13 -13.21 -12.96
CA THR A 31 4.94 -12.27 -12.18
C THR A 31 4.70 -12.40 -10.68
N HIS A 32 3.69 -13.16 -10.27
CA HIS A 32 3.21 -13.28 -8.90
C HIS A 32 2.78 -11.94 -8.28
N LEU A 33 2.41 -10.97 -9.12
CA LEU A 33 2.04 -9.61 -8.71
C LEU A 33 0.54 -9.38 -8.83
N VAL A 34 0.04 -8.50 -7.97
CA VAL A 34 -1.28 -7.88 -8.10
C VAL A 34 -1.08 -6.53 -8.78
N TYR A 35 -1.62 -6.36 -9.98
CA TYR A 35 -1.61 -5.08 -10.69
C TYR A 35 -2.75 -4.19 -10.20
N ASP A 36 -2.63 -2.88 -10.43
CA ASP A 36 -3.53 -1.91 -9.82
C ASP A 36 -4.71 -1.50 -10.71
N GLN A 37 -4.63 -1.79 -12.01
CA GLN A 37 -5.57 -1.32 -13.04
C GLN A 37 -5.83 -2.39 -14.10
N LEU A 38 -7.07 -2.49 -14.57
CA LEU A 38 -7.47 -3.32 -15.69
C LEU A 38 -7.86 -2.45 -16.88
N THR A 39 -7.30 -2.75 -18.05
CA THR A 39 -7.64 -2.04 -19.30
C THR A 39 -8.79 -2.69 -20.06
N SER A 40 -9.18 -3.90 -19.66
CA SER A 40 -10.39 -4.59 -20.06
C SER A 40 -10.93 -5.41 -18.89
N LEU A 41 -12.26 -5.54 -18.81
CA LEU A 41 -12.93 -6.49 -17.92
C LEU A 41 -13.21 -7.84 -18.63
N GLU A 42 -12.87 -7.94 -19.91
CA GLU A 42 -12.95 -9.19 -20.66
C GLU A 42 -11.77 -10.09 -20.29
N LYS A 43 -12.10 -11.34 -19.94
CA LYS A 43 -11.11 -12.32 -19.49
C LYS A 43 -10.06 -12.58 -20.56
N GLY A 44 -8.80 -12.45 -20.19
CA GLY A 44 -7.65 -12.65 -21.08
C GLY A 44 -7.17 -11.37 -21.77
N HIS A 45 -7.88 -10.26 -21.61
CA HIS A 45 -7.57 -8.96 -22.21
C HIS A 45 -7.23 -7.89 -21.17
N GLU A 46 -7.14 -8.24 -19.88
CA GLU A 46 -6.95 -7.31 -18.77
C GLU A 46 -5.73 -6.40 -18.96
N TYR A 47 -4.66 -6.97 -19.52
CA TYR A 47 -3.33 -6.36 -19.63
C TYR A 47 -2.93 -5.95 -21.05
N ASP A 48 -3.85 -6.01 -22.03
CA ASP A 48 -3.53 -5.79 -23.44
C ASP A 48 -2.91 -4.43 -23.73
N CYS A 49 -3.27 -3.40 -22.94
CA CYS A 49 -2.73 -2.06 -23.12
C CYS A 49 -1.50 -1.76 -22.24
N PHE A 50 -0.99 -2.74 -21.49
CA PHE A 50 0.18 -2.53 -20.63
C PHE A 50 1.43 -2.18 -21.45
N PRO A 51 2.42 -1.53 -20.85
CA PRO A 51 3.68 -1.20 -21.50
C PRO A 51 4.43 -2.46 -22.00
N THR A 52 4.97 -2.37 -23.22
CA THR A 52 5.93 -3.34 -23.75
C THR A 52 7.28 -3.19 -23.05
N PRO A 53 8.15 -4.20 -23.08
CA PRO A 53 9.48 -4.10 -22.47
C PRO A 53 10.33 -2.95 -23.00
N GLU A 54 10.15 -2.58 -24.28
CA GLU A 54 10.85 -1.46 -24.91
C GLU A 54 10.34 -0.10 -24.45
N GLU A 55 9.03 0.04 -24.20
CA GLU A 55 8.46 1.26 -23.60
C GLU A 55 8.90 1.41 -22.15
N VAL A 56 8.92 0.32 -21.38
CA VAL A 56 9.45 0.33 -20.00
C VAL A 56 10.93 0.73 -19.97
N ARG A 57 11.76 0.17 -20.86
CA ARG A 57 13.19 0.55 -20.96
C ARG A 57 13.38 2.03 -21.29
N ARG A 58 12.51 2.59 -22.13
CA ARG A 58 12.51 4.02 -22.47
C ARG A 58 11.85 4.91 -21.41
N SER A 59 11.35 4.33 -20.32
CA SER A 59 10.59 5.04 -19.29
C SER A 59 9.38 5.79 -19.87
N GLU A 60 8.72 5.19 -20.86
CA GLU A 60 7.47 5.71 -21.41
C GLU A 60 6.29 5.19 -20.56
N PRO A 61 5.31 6.03 -20.22
CA PRO A 61 5.16 7.44 -20.55
C PRO A 61 5.98 8.38 -19.64
N ASN A 62 6.46 7.89 -18.50
CA ASN A 62 7.29 8.61 -17.54
C ASN A 62 8.14 7.61 -16.73
N VAL A 63 9.13 8.12 -15.99
CA VAL A 63 10.08 7.32 -15.20
C VAL A 63 9.45 6.47 -14.09
N CYS A 64 8.22 6.79 -13.66
CA CYS A 64 7.46 6.02 -12.69
C CYS A 64 6.53 4.99 -13.34
N GLY A 65 6.31 5.03 -14.65
CA GLY A 65 5.27 4.24 -15.29
C GLY A 65 3.84 4.65 -14.92
N TRP A 66 3.63 5.84 -14.35
CA TRP A 66 2.31 6.28 -13.91
C TRP A 66 1.32 6.36 -15.08
N GLY A 67 0.10 5.89 -14.84
CA GLY A 67 -1.02 5.87 -15.77
C GLY A 67 -1.02 4.66 -16.71
N THR A 68 -0.21 3.62 -16.43
CA THR A 68 -0.04 2.46 -17.32
C THR A 68 -0.61 1.15 -16.79
N GLY A 69 -0.99 1.10 -15.51
CA GLY A 69 -1.42 -0.11 -14.80
C GLY A 69 -0.26 -0.93 -14.22
N MET A 70 0.97 -0.44 -14.35
CA MET A 70 2.17 -0.95 -13.69
C MET A 70 2.62 -0.03 -12.54
N ASP A 71 1.68 0.68 -11.96
CA ASP A 71 1.97 1.83 -11.11
C ASP A 71 2.32 1.39 -9.68
N ASP A 72 1.62 0.39 -9.13
CA ASP A 72 1.60 0.17 -7.68
C ASP A 72 1.58 -1.31 -7.25
N SER A 73 2.15 -2.24 -8.04
CA SER A 73 2.14 -3.66 -7.68
C SER A 73 2.87 -3.99 -6.37
N ALA A 74 4.00 -3.34 -6.08
CA ALA A 74 4.71 -3.53 -4.81
C ALA A 74 3.90 -2.99 -3.62
N THR A 75 3.26 -1.83 -3.78
CA THR A 75 2.28 -1.31 -2.82
C THR A 75 1.12 -2.29 -2.59
N GLY A 76 0.51 -2.77 -3.67
CA GLY A 76 -0.61 -3.71 -3.61
C GLY A 76 -0.23 -5.04 -2.95
N GLY A 77 0.92 -5.61 -3.29
CA GLY A 77 1.42 -6.82 -2.64
C GLY A 77 1.66 -6.63 -1.15
N GLY A 78 2.18 -5.47 -0.73
CA GLY A 78 2.34 -5.14 0.69
C GLY A 78 1.01 -5.14 1.46
N VAL A 79 -0.02 -4.50 0.89
CA VAL A 79 -1.38 -4.49 1.45
C VAL A 79 -1.98 -5.90 1.47
N MET A 80 -1.83 -6.68 0.40
CA MET A 80 -2.28 -8.08 0.34
C MET A 80 -1.65 -8.92 1.46
N LEU A 81 -0.35 -8.81 1.71
CA LEU A 81 0.30 -9.56 2.80
C LEU A 81 -0.26 -9.19 4.16
N SER A 82 -0.48 -7.90 4.43
CA SER A 82 -1.10 -7.47 5.69
C SER A 82 -2.51 -8.04 5.84
N MET A 83 -3.34 -7.94 4.79
CA MET A 83 -4.70 -8.48 4.77
C MET A 83 -4.73 -10.00 4.95
N ILE A 84 -3.86 -10.74 4.25
CA ILE A 84 -3.78 -12.22 4.36
C ILE A 84 -3.41 -12.62 5.79
N CYS A 85 -2.49 -11.88 6.44
CA CYS A 85 -2.15 -12.12 7.84
C CYS A 85 -3.34 -11.86 8.79
N ASP A 86 -4.09 -10.79 8.56
CA ASP A 86 -5.29 -10.48 9.36
C ASP A 86 -6.40 -11.51 9.13
N ARG A 87 -6.64 -11.90 7.87
CA ARG A 87 -7.58 -12.98 7.52
C ARG A 87 -7.19 -14.30 8.17
N TYR A 88 -5.92 -14.69 8.13
CA TYR A 88 -5.45 -15.92 8.76
C TYR A 88 -5.63 -15.91 10.28
N ALA A 89 -5.47 -14.76 10.94
CA ALA A 89 -5.69 -14.63 12.38
C ALA A 89 -7.17 -14.83 12.79
N VAL A 90 -8.11 -14.51 11.90
CA VAL A 90 -9.56 -14.66 12.11
C VAL A 90 -10.05 -16.04 11.64
N ALA A 91 -9.61 -16.46 10.46
CA ALA A 91 -10.06 -17.65 9.75
C ALA A 91 -8.85 -18.40 9.15
N ALA A 92 -8.16 -19.17 10.00
CA ALA A 92 -7.01 -19.95 9.59
C ALA A 92 -7.38 -21.00 8.52
N GLY A 93 -6.52 -21.17 7.51
CA GLY A 93 -6.72 -22.14 6.44
C GLY A 93 -5.47 -22.32 5.57
N PRO A 94 -5.31 -23.49 4.92
CA PRO A 94 -4.14 -23.79 4.09
C PRO A 94 -4.00 -22.85 2.89
N GLU A 95 -5.12 -22.34 2.34
CA GLU A 95 -5.15 -21.35 1.26
C GLU A 95 -4.33 -20.09 1.60
N MET A 96 -4.29 -19.67 2.87
CA MET A 96 -3.57 -18.47 3.28
C MET A 96 -2.05 -18.64 3.21
N HIS A 97 -1.53 -19.86 3.38
CA HIS A 97 -0.11 -20.14 3.19
C HIS A 97 0.29 -20.02 1.71
N GLU A 98 -0.52 -20.57 0.82
CA GLU A 98 -0.30 -20.47 -0.62
C GLU A 98 -0.40 -19.01 -1.08
N ALA A 99 -1.48 -18.31 -0.70
CA ALA A 99 -1.66 -16.90 -1.02
C ALA A 99 -0.50 -16.02 -0.52
N ALA A 100 -0.03 -16.23 0.72
CA ALA A 100 1.12 -15.51 1.25
C ALA A 100 2.40 -15.81 0.47
N ARG A 101 2.61 -17.07 0.06
CA ARG A 101 3.76 -17.49 -0.74
C ARG A 101 3.76 -16.82 -2.11
N GLU A 102 2.63 -16.81 -2.80
CA GLU A 102 2.49 -16.17 -4.11
C GLU A 102 2.85 -14.69 -4.05
N ILE A 103 2.24 -13.94 -3.13
CA ILE A 103 2.53 -12.51 -3.01
C ILE A 103 3.99 -12.26 -2.56
N PHE A 104 4.54 -13.10 -1.67
CA PHE A 104 5.95 -13.04 -1.29
C PHE A 104 6.88 -13.19 -2.50
N LEU A 105 6.61 -14.14 -3.41
CA LEU A 105 7.44 -14.35 -4.60
C LEU A 105 7.45 -13.12 -5.51
N GLY A 106 6.30 -12.47 -5.71
CA GLY A 106 6.19 -11.25 -6.52
C GLY A 106 6.95 -10.08 -5.89
N LEU A 107 6.78 -9.85 -4.59
CA LEU A 107 7.51 -8.79 -3.88
C LEU A 107 9.02 -9.05 -3.83
N LYS A 108 9.44 -10.31 -3.62
CA LYS A 108 10.85 -10.71 -3.72
C LYS A 108 11.41 -10.39 -5.11
N ALA A 109 10.65 -10.66 -6.18
CA ALA A 109 11.05 -10.33 -7.54
C ALA A 109 11.17 -8.81 -7.75
N CYS A 110 10.23 -8.00 -7.23
CA CYS A 110 10.30 -6.54 -7.30
C CYS A 110 11.57 -5.95 -6.67
N ALA A 111 12.19 -6.62 -5.69
CA ALA A 111 13.42 -6.17 -5.05
C ALA A 111 14.71 -6.74 -5.66
N ALA A 112 14.62 -7.76 -6.52
CA ALA A 112 15.78 -8.55 -6.94
C ALA A 112 15.98 -8.66 -8.45
N ILE A 113 14.91 -8.64 -9.26
CA ILE A 113 14.99 -9.01 -10.68
C ILE A 113 15.87 -8.08 -11.52
N HIS A 114 16.00 -6.83 -11.07
CA HIS A 114 16.82 -5.78 -11.70
C HIS A 114 18.27 -5.75 -11.20
N GLY A 115 18.63 -6.55 -10.18
CA GLY A 115 20.01 -6.73 -9.72
C GLY A 115 20.60 -5.61 -8.85
N VAL A 116 19.79 -4.67 -8.35
CA VAL A 116 20.25 -3.53 -7.52
C VAL A 116 19.72 -3.68 -6.11
N ARG A 117 20.62 -3.99 -5.17
CA ARG A 117 20.25 -4.19 -3.75
C ARG A 117 19.65 -2.92 -3.16
N GLY A 118 18.52 -3.06 -2.47
CA GLY A 118 17.83 -1.99 -1.77
C GLY A 118 16.95 -1.09 -2.64
N PHE A 119 16.85 -1.34 -3.94
CA PHE A 119 15.83 -0.76 -4.80
C PHE A 119 14.60 -1.66 -4.82
N VAL A 120 13.41 -1.08 -4.77
CA VAL A 120 12.13 -1.79 -4.95
C VAL A 120 11.44 -1.24 -6.19
N ALA A 121 11.32 -2.09 -7.22
CA ALA A 121 10.54 -1.78 -8.41
C ALA A 121 9.05 -1.65 -8.06
N ARG A 122 8.37 -0.70 -8.69
CA ARG A 122 6.91 -0.51 -8.53
C ARG A 122 6.12 -1.72 -9.02
N SER A 123 6.55 -2.27 -10.14
CA SER A 123 5.94 -3.43 -10.81
C SER A 123 6.92 -4.05 -11.80
N ILE A 124 6.55 -5.22 -12.34
CA ILE A 124 7.30 -5.98 -13.35
C ILE A 124 6.45 -6.10 -14.61
N CYS A 125 7.04 -5.86 -15.77
CA CYS A 125 6.36 -5.91 -17.06
C CYS A 125 5.80 -7.31 -17.32
N PRO A 126 4.47 -7.48 -17.51
CA PRO A 126 3.87 -8.79 -17.71
C PRO A 126 4.29 -9.44 -19.04
N ALA A 127 4.68 -8.65 -20.04
CA ALA A 127 5.08 -9.14 -21.35
C ALA A 127 6.36 -10.00 -21.29
N ASP A 128 7.38 -9.59 -20.53
CA ASP A 128 8.65 -10.31 -20.43
C ASP A 128 8.98 -10.86 -19.04
N GLY A 129 8.19 -10.50 -18.02
CA GLY A 129 8.38 -10.94 -16.65
C GLY A 129 9.65 -10.41 -15.99
N LYS A 130 10.29 -9.36 -16.52
CA LYS A 130 11.58 -8.84 -15.99
C LYS A 130 11.79 -7.34 -16.10
N SER A 131 11.20 -6.67 -17.09
CA SER A 131 11.41 -5.23 -17.28
C SER A 131 10.74 -4.43 -16.16
N VAL A 132 11.43 -3.44 -15.61
CA VAL A 132 10.94 -2.55 -14.54
C VAL A 132 11.21 -1.09 -14.88
N TYR A 133 10.38 -0.18 -14.39
CA TYR A 133 10.62 1.26 -14.49
C TYR A 133 11.79 1.68 -13.61
N LEU A 134 12.48 2.76 -14.02
CA LEU A 134 13.69 3.24 -13.33
C LEU A 134 13.39 3.84 -11.95
N ASN A 135 12.23 4.47 -11.79
CA ASN A 135 11.88 5.16 -10.55
C ASN A 135 11.01 4.30 -9.64
N THR A 136 11.13 4.56 -8.35
CA THR A 136 10.33 3.94 -7.27
C THR A 136 9.48 5.03 -6.60
N SER A 137 9.01 4.80 -5.38
CA SER A 137 8.53 5.86 -4.50
C SER A 137 8.47 5.43 -3.04
N ARG A 138 8.33 6.42 -2.16
CA ARG A 138 8.19 6.20 -0.72
C ARG A 138 6.97 5.36 -0.35
N ASP A 139 5.88 5.45 -1.10
CA ASP A 139 4.70 4.60 -0.94
C ASP A 139 4.99 3.12 -1.22
N GLN A 140 5.79 2.80 -2.25
CA GLN A 140 6.21 1.42 -2.52
C GLN A 140 6.98 0.87 -1.32
N TYR A 141 7.99 1.59 -0.84
CA TYR A 141 8.77 1.15 0.32
C TYR A 141 7.90 0.98 1.58
N THR A 142 6.96 1.90 1.82
CA THR A 142 6.13 1.89 3.03
C THR A 142 5.29 0.61 3.10
N HIS A 143 4.52 0.32 2.06
CA HIS A 143 3.65 -0.87 2.05
C HIS A 143 4.44 -2.17 1.88
N PHE A 144 5.52 -2.15 1.08
CA PHE A 144 6.41 -3.30 0.91
C PHE A 144 7.02 -3.75 2.24
N VAL A 145 7.63 -2.81 2.97
CA VAL A 145 8.27 -3.08 4.26
C VAL A 145 7.24 -3.45 5.32
N HIS A 146 6.08 -2.76 5.36
CA HIS A 146 4.99 -3.10 6.28
C HIS A 146 4.44 -4.52 6.04
N GLY A 147 4.14 -4.88 4.80
CA GLY A 147 3.63 -6.20 4.44
C GLY A 147 4.61 -7.32 4.77
N PHE A 148 5.90 -7.13 4.46
CA PHE A 148 6.96 -8.06 4.85
C PHE A 148 7.14 -8.16 6.36
N TRP A 149 7.00 -7.05 7.09
CA TRP A 149 7.03 -7.06 8.55
C TRP A 149 5.86 -7.84 9.17
N LYS A 150 4.64 -7.66 8.65
CA LYS A 150 3.47 -8.45 9.07
C LYS A 150 3.67 -9.94 8.77
N LEU A 151 4.07 -10.28 7.54
CA LEU A 151 4.30 -11.67 7.13
C LEU A 151 5.43 -12.32 7.95
N TYR A 152 6.57 -11.65 8.10
CA TYR A 152 7.71 -12.14 8.87
C TYR A 152 7.34 -12.45 10.33
N ARG A 153 6.34 -11.79 10.91
CA ARG A 153 5.89 -12.07 12.29
C ARG A 153 4.74 -13.06 12.37
N SER A 154 4.13 -13.38 11.24
CA SER A 154 3.01 -14.31 11.14
C SER A 154 3.49 -15.78 11.17
N PRO A 155 2.63 -16.72 11.62
CA PRO A 155 2.83 -18.16 11.41
C PRO A 155 2.85 -18.57 9.93
N LEU A 156 2.40 -17.71 9.02
CA LEU A 156 2.40 -17.96 7.57
C LEU A 156 3.81 -17.97 6.97
N ALA A 157 4.78 -17.28 7.58
CA ALA A 157 6.13 -17.19 7.04
C ALA A 157 6.93 -18.49 7.27
N ASP A 158 7.26 -19.16 6.17
CA ASP A 158 8.10 -20.36 6.16
C ASP A 158 9.59 -20.05 6.32
N ALA A 159 10.44 -21.09 6.33
CA ALA A 159 11.88 -20.94 6.51
C ALA A 159 12.57 -20.11 5.41
N GLU A 160 12.08 -20.17 4.16
CA GLU A 160 12.62 -19.35 3.07
C GLU A 160 12.28 -17.88 3.31
N MET A 161 11.02 -17.59 3.63
CA MET A 161 10.56 -16.23 3.91
C MET A 161 11.29 -15.63 5.11
N LYS A 162 11.46 -16.40 6.20
CA LYS A 162 12.19 -15.97 7.41
C LYS A 162 13.66 -15.68 7.15
N LYS A 163 14.25 -16.26 6.09
CA LYS A 163 15.61 -15.95 5.67
C LYS A 163 15.67 -14.73 4.74
N THR A 164 14.83 -14.72 3.70
CA THR A 164 14.91 -13.71 2.63
C THR A 164 14.37 -12.35 3.05
N ILE A 165 13.29 -12.29 3.84
CA ILE A 165 12.70 -11.00 4.23
C ILE A 165 13.70 -10.10 4.98
N PRO A 166 14.41 -10.59 6.02
CA PRO A 166 15.44 -9.78 6.70
C PRO A 166 16.53 -9.28 5.76
N GLU A 167 17.00 -10.12 4.82
CA GLU A 167 18.03 -9.75 3.84
C GLU A 167 17.56 -8.58 2.95
N VAL A 168 16.35 -8.67 2.41
CA VAL A 168 15.78 -7.62 1.53
C VAL A 168 15.54 -6.31 2.29
N VAL A 169 14.96 -6.38 3.49
CA VAL A 169 14.66 -5.17 4.27
C VAL A 169 15.95 -4.50 4.77
N ALA A 170 16.98 -5.26 5.13
CA ALA A 170 18.29 -4.72 5.45
C ALA A 170 18.94 -4.01 4.25
N ASP A 171 18.83 -4.58 3.05
CA ASP A 171 19.33 -3.94 1.83
C ASP A 171 18.64 -2.61 1.54
N ILE A 172 17.32 -2.54 1.76
CA ILE A 172 16.56 -1.28 1.66
C ILE A 172 17.07 -0.27 2.68
N ALA A 173 17.22 -0.66 3.95
CA ALA A 173 17.71 0.22 5.00
C ALA A 173 19.11 0.78 4.69
N LEU A 174 20.05 -0.07 4.24
CA LEU A 174 21.39 0.35 3.83
C LEU A 174 21.37 1.28 2.62
N SER A 175 20.46 1.05 1.67
CA SER A 175 20.24 1.96 0.55
C SER A 175 19.73 3.32 1.02
N MET A 176 18.78 3.35 1.96
CA MET A 176 18.28 4.60 2.55
C MET A 176 19.40 5.36 3.29
N GLU A 177 20.20 4.66 4.09
CA GLU A 177 21.33 5.29 4.80
C GLU A 177 22.32 5.94 3.83
N LYS A 178 22.63 5.25 2.72
CA LYS A 178 23.57 5.73 1.71
C LYS A 178 23.03 6.92 0.91
N HIS A 179 21.75 6.91 0.57
CA HIS A 179 21.19 7.84 -0.43
C HIS A 179 20.35 8.97 0.14
N VAL A 180 19.72 8.79 1.32
CA VAL A 180 18.86 9.81 1.95
C VAL A 180 19.73 10.84 2.68
N THR A 181 20.40 11.68 1.92
CA THR A 181 21.31 12.74 2.39
C THR A 181 20.88 14.10 1.84
N PRO A 182 21.32 15.22 2.47
CA PRO A 182 21.02 16.57 1.96
C PRO A 182 21.46 16.78 0.50
N GLU A 183 22.60 16.21 0.09
CA GLU A 183 23.16 16.35 -1.26
C GLU A 183 22.28 15.69 -2.33
N ASN A 184 21.54 14.64 -1.94
CA ASN A 184 20.57 13.95 -2.80
C ASN A 184 19.14 14.46 -2.60
N GLY A 185 18.96 15.60 -1.91
CA GLY A 185 17.63 16.14 -1.59
C GLY A 185 16.80 15.22 -0.71
N TYR A 186 17.46 14.41 0.13
CA TYR A 186 16.84 13.38 0.97
C TYR A 186 15.98 12.36 0.21
N CYS A 187 16.23 12.17 -1.09
CA CYS A 187 15.54 11.16 -1.88
C CYS A 187 16.19 9.76 -1.74
N ALA A 188 15.36 8.72 -1.87
CA ALA A 188 15.86 7.39 -2.23
C ALA A 188 16.53 7.40 -3.61
N ALA A 189 17.24 6.32 -3.99
CA ALA A 189 17.84 6.21 -5.32
C ALA A 189 16.90 5.58 -6.35
N MET A 190 17.00 6.02 -7.60
CA MET A 190 16.50 5.29 -8.77
C MET A 190 17.33 4.03 -9.01
N LEU A 191 16.84 3.18 -9.92
CA LEU A 191 17.53 1.95 -10.31
C LEU A 191 18.96 2.20 -10.86
N ASP A 192 19.20 3.35 -11.50
CA ASP A 192 20.51 3.74 -12.01
C ASP A 192 21.41 4.46 -10.99
N GLY A 193 20.96 4.59 -9.74
CA GLY A 193 21.71 5.18 -8.63
C GLY A 193 21.59 6.70 -8.49
N ARG A 194 20.94 7.40 -9.42
CA ARG A 194 20.66 8.85 -9.28
C ARG A 194 19.56 9.09 -8.23
N PRO A 195 19.47 10.28 -7.62
CA PRO A 195 18.35 10.62 -6.76
C PRO A 195 17.00 10.42 -7.47
N ALA A 196 16.08 9.76 -6.78
CA ALA A 196 14.76 9.47 -7.29
C ALA A 196 13.93 10.75 -7.44
N GLN A 197 13.20 10.81 -8.56
CA GLN A 197 12.31 11.92 -8.88
C GLN A 197 10.94 11.66 -8.25
N ALA A 198 10.11 12.70 -8.12
CA ALA A 198 8.69 12.63 -7.74
C ALA A 198 8.33 11.67 -6.57
N VAL A 199 7.84 12.22 -5.45
CA VAL A 199 7.36 11.45 -4.28
C VAL A 199 8.35 10.42 -3.71
N CYS A 200 9.66 10.67 -3.83
CA CYS A 200 10.72 9.81 -3.31
C CYS A 200 11.54 10.44 -2.18
N GLU A 201 11.19 11.65 -1.75
CA GLU A 201 11.78 12.29 -0.58
C GLU A 201 11.38 11.50 0.69
N MET A 202 12.40 10.99 1.39
CA MET A 202 12.26 10.14 2.57
C MET A 202 12.51 10.90 3.88
N TRP A 203 13.20 12.04 3.81
CA TRP A 203 13.47 12.93 4.94
C TRP A 203 13.46 14.40 4.50
N GLY A 204 13.55 15.34 5.45
CA GLY A 204 13.40 16.77 5.18
C GLY A 204 12.10 17.30 5.80
N LEU A 205 12.09 17.51 7.11
CA LEU A 205 10.86 17.88 7.83
C LEU A 205 10.31 19.28 7.48
N ASP A 206 11.05 20.06 6.69
CA ASP A 206 10.61 21.37 6.20
C ASP A 206 9.75 21.26 4.92
N THR A 207 9.88 20.15 4.19
CA THR A 207 9.25 19.88 2.89
C THR A 207 8.22 18.75 2.97
N LEU A 208 8.42 17.79 3.88
CA LEU A 208 7.50 16.68 4.09
C LEU A 208 6.19 17.12 4.76
N TYR A 209 5.09 16.47 4.36
CA TYR A 209 3.83 16.59 5.10
C TYR A 209 3.85 15.72 6.38
N PRO A 210 3.01 16.04 7.40
CA PRO A 210 2.94 15.30 8.65
C PRO A 210 2.77 13.78 8.50
N GLN A 211 1.94 13.36 7.55
CA GLN A 211 1.68 11.95 7.25
C GLN A 211 2.83 11.20 6.56
N GLU A 212 3.94 11.86 6.30
CA GLU A 212 5.08 11.31 5.55
C GLU A 212 6.33 11.12 6.41
N ALA A 213 6.42 11.82 7.55
CA ALA A 213 7.64 11.94 8.34
C ALA A 213 8.16 10.63 8.94
N ALA A 214 7.27 9.67 9.21
CA ALA A 214 7.63 8.41 9.86
C ALA A 214 8.16 7.33 8.92
N ARG A 215 8.15 7.54 7.59
CA ARG A 215 8.50 6.51 6.59
C ARG A 215 9.96 6.07 6.69
N LEU A 216 10.90 6.99 6.88
CA LEU A 216 12.32 6.64 7.03
C LEU A 216 12.62 5.86 8.33
N PRO A 217 12.27 6.35 9.54
CA PRO A 217 12.52 5.59 10.76
C PRO A 217 11.81 4.24 10.78
N MET A 218 10.63 4.12 10.15
CA MET A 218 9.93 2.84 9.98
C MET A 218 10.82 1.79 9.28
N ILE A 219 11.52 2.16 8.20
CA ILE A 219 12.39 1.21 7.46
C ILE A 219 13.51 0.70 8.36
N TYR A 220 14.16 1.60 9.12
CA TYR A 220 15.21 1.22 10.05
C TYR A 220 14.69 0.37 11.21
N ALA A 221 13.51 0.69 11.76
CA ALA A 221 12.86 -0.14 12.76
C ALA A 221 12.55 -1.55 12.22
N ALA A 222 12.04 -1.66 11.01
CA ALA A 222 11.75 -2.96 10.39
C ALA A 222 13.02 -3.80 10.23
N ALA A 223 14.10 -3.19 9.71
CA ALA A 223 15.39 -3.84 9.56
C ALA A 223 15.93 -4.32 10.92
N TRP A 224 15.94 -3.46 11.95
CA TRP A 224 16.32 -3.84 13.32
C TRP A 224 15.50 -5.04 13.82
N ARG A 225 14.17 -4.99 13.67
CA ARG A 225 13.29 -6.03 14.21
C ARG A 225 13.51 -7.39 13.55
N MET A 226 13.86 -7.40 12.27
CA MET A 226 14.03 -8.61 11.47
C MET A 226 15.43 -9.20 11.58
N THR A 227 16.47 -8.37 11.63
CA THR A 227 17.87 -8.83 11.63
C THR A 227 18.48 -8.93 13.03
N GLY A 228 17.99 -8.12 13.99
CA GLY A 228 18.64 -7.94 15.28
C GLY A 228 19.95 -7.15 15.22
N ASP A 229 20.22 -6.44 14.13
CA ASP A 229 21.43 -5.60 13.99
C ASP A 229 21.23 -4.21 14.61
N ARG A 230 22.00 -3.93 15.67
CA ARG A 230 21.89 -2.69 16.47
C ARG A 230 22.15 -1.43 15.67
N HIS A 231 22.91 -1.51 14.57
CA HIS A 231 23.13 -0.38 13.66
C HIS A 231 21.81 0.24 13.18
N PHE A 232 20.84 -0.61 12.78
CA PHE A 232 19.53 -0.12 12.33
C PHE A 232 18.71 0.47 13.48
N ARG A 233 18.87 -0.02 14.71
CA ARG A 233 18.23 0.58 15.88
C ARG A 233 18.75 2.00 16.10
N GLU A 234 20.06 2.20 16.01
CA GLU A 234 20.70 3.51 16.17
C GLU A 234 20.24 4.49 15.08
N LEU A 235 20.18 4.04 13.83
CA LEU A 235 19.62 4.82 12.72
C LEU A 235 18.15 5.17 12.96
N CYS A 236 17.33 4.23 13.43
CA CYS A 236 15.93 4.53 13.75
C CYS A 236 15.82 5.60 14.84
N CYS A 237 16.54 5.43 15.97
CA CYS A 237 16.51 6.36 17.09
C CYS A 237 16.95 7.78 16.70
N LYS A 238 17.88 7.92 15.75
CA LYS A 238 18.30 9.23 15.19
C LYS A 238 17.14 10.05 14.63
N TYR A 239 16.18 9.40 13.96
CA TYR A 239 15.06 10.06 13.28
C TYR A 239 13.74 9.99 14.04
N LEU A 240 13.63 9.10 15.05
CA LEU A 240 12.37 8.74 15.71
C LEU A 240 11.63 9.93 16.32
N ARG A 241 12.27 10.67 17.23
CA ARG A 241 11.62 11.78 17.93
C ARG A 241 11.19 12.90 16.98
N PRO A 242 12.06 13.44 16.10
CA PRO A 242 11.65 14.46 15.14
C PRO A 242 10.50 14.01 14.24
N ALA A 243 10.50 12.75 13.79
CA ALA A 243 9.41 12.20 12.99
C ALA A 243 8.09 12.14 13.77
N ALA A 244 8.11 11.63 15.00
CA ALA A 244 6.91 11.51 15.85
C ALA A 244 6.31 12.88 16.20
N GLU A 245 7.15 13.87 16.51
CA GLU A 245 6.74 15.25 16.75
C GLU A 245 6.14 15.89 15.49
N HIS A 246 6.78 15.69 14.33
CA HIS A 246 6.30 16.23 13.07
C HIS A 246 4.98 15.58 12.62
N SER A 247 4.82 14.26 12.82
CA SER A 247 3.56 13.55 12.58
C SER A 247 2.40 14.06 13.44
N CYS A 248 2.67 14.57 14.64
CA CYS A 248 1.66 15.22 15.48
C CYS A 248 1.17 16.58 14.93
N ARG A 249 1.80 17.13 13.88
CA ARG A 249 1.39 18.39 13.23
C ARG A 249 0.30 18.19 12.18
N LEU A 250 -0.22 16.98 12.04
CA LEU A 250 -1.36 16.70 11.16
C LEU A 250 -2.53 17.63 11.54
N PHE A 251 -2.73 18.67 10.73
CA PHE A 251 -3.83 19.61 10.90
C PHE A 251 -5.12 18.94 10.41
N PRO A 252 -6.28 19.21 11.03
CA PRO A 252 -7.57 18.76 10.51
C PRO A 252 -7.89 19.49 9.19
N GLY A 253 -7.27 19.04 8.12
CA GLY A 253 -7.56 19.38 6.72
C GLY A 253 -7.68 18.08 5.91
N PRO A 254 -8.15 18.12 4.65
CA PRO A 254 -8.39 16.91 3.88
C PRO A 254 -7.07 16.24 3.48
N ALA A 255 -6.52 15.40 4.37
CA ALA A 255 -5.51 14.42 4.01
C ALA A 255 -6.21 13.24 3.33
N ASN A 256 -5.68 12.79 2.20
CA ASN A 256 -6.25 11.65 1.48
C ASN A 256 -6.05 10.35 2.28
N ALA A 257 -7.01 9.44 2.18
CA ALA A 257 -6.96 8.15 2.86
C ALA A 257 -5.69 7.34 2.50
N PHE A 258 -5.22 7.46 1.25
CA PHE A 258 -4.01 6.80 0.77
C PHE A 258 -2.75 7.16 1.58
N ALA A 259 -2.50 8.45 1.84
CA ALA A 259 -1.33 8.89 2.60
C ALA A 259 -1.54 8.66 4.11
N LEU A 260 -2.77 8.78 4.61
CA LEU A 260 -3.08 8.46 6.01
C LEU A 260 -2.85 6.97 6.32
N LEU A 261 -3.17 6.06 5.41
CA LEU A 261 -2.91 4.64 5.60
C LEU A 261 -1.40 4.36 5.69
N GLN A 262 -0.60 5.01 4.86
CA GLN A 262 0.86 4.89 4.91
C GLN A 262 1.45 5.42 6.22
N MET A 263 0.90 6.52 6.73
CA MET A 263 1.22 7.03 8.07
C MET A 263 0.88 6.00 9.14
N ALA A 264 -0.32 5.40 9.09
CA ALA A 264 -0.74 4.38 10.03
C ALA A 264 0.18 3.15 9.99
N CYS A 265 0.54 2.64 8.81
CA CYS A 265 1.53 1.56 8.65
C CYS A 265 2.88 1.92 9.29
N SER A 266 3.38 3.13 9.03
CA SER A 266 4.66 3.60 9.57
C SER A 266 4.66 3.66 11.10
N LEU A 267 3.61 4.23 11.67
CA LEU A 267 3.49 4.41 13.11
C LEU A 267 3.18 3.10 13.85
N GLU A 268 2.36 2.19 13.28
CA GLU A 268 2.11 0.85 13.85
C GLU A 268 3.43 0.09 14.03
N LEU A 269 4.30 0.12 13.01
CA LEU A 269 5.58 -0.57 13.06
C LEU A 269 6.52 0.01 14.13
N LEU A 270 6.59 1.34 14.24
CA LEU A 270 7.39 2.02 15.26
C LEU A 270 6.90 1.67 16.68
N LEU A 271 5.59 1.71 16.91
CA LEU A 271 4.93 1.38 18.18
C LEU A 271 5.28 -0.02 18.68
N GLU A 272 5.32 -0.99 17.76
CA GLU A 272 5.56 -2.39 18.11
C GLU A 272 7.05 -2.75 18.19
N THR A 273 7.93 -1.92 17.62
CA THR A 273 9.37 -2.24 17.52
C THR A 273 10.20 -1.57 18.61
N LEU A 274 9.82 -0.37 19.06
CA LEU A 274 10.55 0.41 20.06
C LEU A 274 9.66 0.79 21.26
N PRO A 275 8.97 -0.17 21.90
CA PRO A 275 8.06 0.12 23.00
C PRO A 275 8.74 0.80 24.20
N GLU A 276 10.06 0.68 24.33
CA GLU A 276 10.85 1.33 25.38
C GLU A 276 10.95 2.86 25.22
N GLU A 277 10.76 3.39 24.01
CA GLU A 277 10.87 4.82 23.71
C GLU A 277 9.54 5.56 24.01
N GLN A 278 9.05 5.43 25.25
CA GLN A 278 7.67 5.72 25.64
C GLN A 278 7.15 7.09 25.20
N GLU A 279 7.95 8.16 25.35
CA GLU A 279 7.55 9.51 24.93
C GLU A 279 7.28 9.60 23.42
N CYS A 280 8.12 8.94 22.61
CA CYS A 280 7.92 8.88 21.17
C CYS A 280 6.69 8.04 20.82
N MET A 281 6.47 6.95 21.57
CA MET A 281 5.30 6.09 21.35
C MET A 281 3.99 6.81 21.68
N ASP A 282 3.98 7.67 22.71
CA ASP A 282 2.82 8.50 23.04
C ASP A 282 2.52 9.53 21.93
N LEU A 283 3.57 10.12 21.33
CA LEU A 283 3.42 10.96 20.14
C LEU A 283 2.89 10.17 18.94
N CYS A 284 3.41 8.97 18.68
CA CYS A 284 2.92 8.10 17.61
C CYS A 284 1.43 7.76 17.80
N ARG A 285 1.01 7.37 19.02
CA ARG A 285 -0.42 7.11 19.34
C ARG A 285 -1.27 8.34 19.10
N LYS A 286 -0.83 9.51 19.56
CA LYS A 286 -1.53 10.79 19.33
C LYS A 286 -1.69 11.09 17.84
N ALA A 287 -0.63 10.89 17.05
CA ALA A 287 -0.65 11.11 15.61
C ALA A 287 -1.58 10.13 14.88
N MET A 288 -1.57 8.84 15.25
CA MET A 288 -2.51 7.84 14.71
C MET A 288 -3.96 8.17 15.05
N TYR A 289 -4.24 8.66 16.27
CA TYR A 289 -5.58 9.09 16.67
C TYR A 289 -6.06 10.28 15.79
N ALA A 290 -5.19 11.27 15.56
CA ALA A 290 -5.50 12.39 14.67
C ALA A 290 -5.75 11.93 13.21
N ALA A 291 -4.97 10.96 12.72
CA ALA A 291 -5.17 10.36 11.40
C ALA A 291 -6.52 9.63 11.31
N ALA A 292 -6.92 8.89 12.34
CA ALA A 292 -8.23 8.24 12.43
C ALA A 292 -9.38 9.26 12.36
N GLU A 293 -9.29 10.37 13.10
CA GLU A 293 -10.28 11.45 13.02
C GLU A 293 -10.38 12.06 11.60
N CYS A 294 -9.24 12.26 10.92
CA CYS A 294 -9.24 12.73 9.53
C CYS A 294 -9.82 11.69 8.56
N ALA A 295 -9.59 10.40 8.81
CA ALA A 295 -10.08 9.31 7.98
C ALA A 295 -11.62 9.21 8.00
N ARG A 296 -12.29 9.62 9.09
CA ARG A 296 -13.76 9.67 9.15
C ARG A 296 -14.38 10.48 8.02
N TYR A 297 -13.77 11.63 7.69
CA TYR A 297 -14.23 12.48 6.60
C TYR A 297 -14.07 11.77 5.24
N ASN A 298 -12.99 11.02 5.07
CA ASN A 298 -12.74 10.26 3.84
C ASN A 298 -13.78 9.16 3.62
N GLU A 299 -14.24 8.44 4.66
CA GLU A 299 -15.31 7.44 4.51
C GLU A 299 -16.65 8.05 4.10
N VAL A 300 -17.00 9.19 4.70
CA VAL A 300 -18.24 9.92 4.35
C VAL A 300 -18.18 10.37 2.90
N ARG A 301 -17.07 10.99 2.49
CA ARG A 301 -16.85 11.42 1.11
C ARG A 301 -16.88 10.25 0.12
N ALA A 302 -16.22 9.13 0.45
CA ALA A 302 -16.23 7.92 -0.37
C ALA A 302 -17.65 7.37 -0.55
N THR A 303 -18.45 7.37 0.52
CA THR A 303 -19.87 6.97 0.47
C THR A 303 -20.69 7.90 -0.42
N GLU A 304 -20.49 9.21 -0.31
CA GLU A 304 -21.18 10.19 -1.16
C GLU A 304 -20.88 9.96 -2.64
N ILE A 305 -19.60 9.78 -2.98
CA ILE A 305 -19.15 9.47 -4.34
C ILE A 305 -19.78 8.16 -4.83
N PHE A 306 -19.72 7.09 -4.03
CA PHE A 306 -20.30 5.80 -4.37
C PHE A 306 -21.81 5.87 -4.64
N ASN A 307 -22.54 6.68 -3.85
CA ASN A 307 -23.98 6.85 -4.03
C ASN A 307 -24.34 7.67 -5.28
N GLN A 308 -23.45 8.54 -5.74
CA GLN A 308 -23.63 9.36 -6.96
C GLN A 308 -23.18 8.63 -8.22
N GLN A 309 -22.34 7.61 -8.08
CA GLN A 309 -21.79 6.87 -9.20
C GLN A 309 -22.86 6.02 -9.90
N ALA A 310 -22.95 6.14 -11.22
CA ALA A 310 -23.69 5.19 -12.04
C ALA A 310 -23.01 3.81 -11.91
N GLY A 311 -23.78 2.73 -11.75
CA GLY A 311 -23.29 1.42 -11.30
C GLY A 311 -22.22 0.70 -12.13
N VAL A 312 -21.63 1.32 -13.16
CA VAL A 312 -20.49 0.78 -13.92
C VAL A 312 -19.37 1.82 -13.98
N ILE A 313 -18.20 1.46 -13.42
CA ILE A 313 -16.98 2.25 -13.55
C ILE A 313 -16.30 1.84 -14.86
N PRO A 314 -16.02 2.77 -15.80
CA PRO A 314 -15.33 2.41 -17.03
C PRO A 314 -13.92 1.89 -16.72
N ALA A 315 -13.49 0.87 -17.48
CA ALA A 315 -12.12 0.36 -17.43
C ALA A 315 -11.08 1.44 -17.74
N PHE A 316 -9.83 1.19 -17.36
CA PHE A 316 -8.71 2.05 -17.71
C PHE A 316 -8.50 2.07 -19.22
N THR A 317 -8.13 3.22 -19.78
CA THR A 317 -7.95 3.35 -21.22
C THR A 317 -6.52 3.09 -21.62
N ASP A 318 -6.31 2.72 -22.89
CA ASP A 318 -4.97 2.65 -23.49
C ASP A 318 -4.24 3.98 -23.29
N TRP A 319 -3.23 3.96 -22.42
CA TRP A 319 -2.52 5.15 -21.96
C TRP A 319 -1.82 5.91 -23.09
N ARG A 320 -1.58 5.24 -24.23
CA ARG A 320 -1.01 5.86 -25.44
C ARG A 320 -2.00 6.82 -26.12
N LYS A 321 -3.29 6.68 -25.84
CA LYS A 321 -4.39 7.46 -26.40
C LYS A 321 -4.98 8.47 -25.42
N SER A 322 -4.60 8.40 -24.14
CA SER A 322 -5.06 9.32 -23.11
C SER A 322 -4.48 10.72 -23.29
N GLU A 323 -5.27 11.73 -22.89
CA GLU A 323 -4.73 13.08 -22.67
C GLU A 323 -3.65 13.05 -21.58
N ARG A 324 -2.77 14.06 -21.57
CA ARG A 324 -1.66 14.13 -20.60
C ARG A 324 -1.86 15.28 -19.64
N ILE A 325 -1.68 15.00 -18.35
CA ILE A 325 -1.67 16.00 -17.28
C ILE A 325 -0.31 16.06 -16.62
N THR A 326 -0.03 17.17 -15.93
CA THR A 326 1.19 17.31 -15.12
C THR A 326 0.88 16.94 -13.67
N CYS A 327 1.59 15.96 -13.13
CA CYS A 327 1.50 15.54 -11.74
C CYS A 327 2.91 15.38 -11.15
N CYS A 328 3.19 16.04 -10.02
CA CYS A 328 4.50 15.99 -9.36
C CYS A 328 5.70 16.26 -10.30
N GLY A 329 5.52 17.17 -11.27
CA GLY A 329 6.55 17.51 -12.25
C GLY A 329 6.70 16.54 -13.42
N LEU A 330 5.91 15.46 -13.47
CA LEU A 330 5.90 14.48 -14.55
C LEU A 330 4.67 14.65 -15.44
N SER A 331 4.84 14.40 -16.74
CA SER A 331 3.72 14.29 -17.68
C SER A 331 3.16 12.88 -17.64
N ILE A 332 1.94 12.71 -17.15
CA ILE A 332 1.28 11.42 -16.98
C ILE A 332 0.04 11.31 -17.90
N PRO A 333 -0.26 10.12 -18.45
CA PRO A 333 -1.56 9.85 -19.06
C PRO A 333 -2.67 10.03 -18.03
N GLU A 334 -3.68 10.82 -18.36
CA GLU A 334 -4.86 10.99 -17.53
C GLU A 334 -5.76 9.76 -17.65
N GLN A 335 -6.08 9.16 -16.51
CA GLN A 335 -7.01 8.06 -16.41
C GLN A 335 -8.25 8.54 -15.64
N PRO A 336 -9.42 8.74 -16.29
CA PRO A 336 -10.63 9.20 -15.62
C PRO A 336 -11.04 8.31 -14.44
N ALA A 337 -10.81 7.00 -14.55
CA ALA A 337 -11.05 6.03 -13.48
C ALA A 337 -10.20 6.27 -12.22
N HIS A 338 -9.07 7.01 -12.28
CA HIS A 338 -8.34 7.43 -11.07
C HIS A 338 -9.12 8.41 -10.21
N LYS A 339 -10.01 9.22 -10.80
CA LYS A 339 -10.74 10.27 -10.07
C LYS A 339 -11.88 9.70 -9.22
N VAL A 340 -12.28 8.44 -9.45
CA VAL A 340 -13.46 7.84 -8.81
C VAL A 340 -13.14 6.41 -8.38
N GLN A 341 -12.58 6.25 -7.17
CA GLN A 341 -12.30 4.95 -6.54
C GLN A 341 -12.85 4.91 -5.11
N PRO A 342 -14.18 5.04 -4.91
CA PRO A 342 -14.76 5.12 -3.58
C PRO A 342 -14.52 3.86 -2.73
N GLU A 343 -14.43 2.68 -3.32
CA GLU A 343 -14.11 1.44 -2.62
C GLU A 343 -12.70 1.47 -2.02
N ARG A 344 -11.73 1.97 -2.80
CA ARG A 344 -10.35 2.15 -2.35
C ARG A 344 -10.29 3.16 -1.20
N ASP A 345 -10.87 4.35 -1.40
CA ASP A 345 -10.89 5.41 -0.40
C ASP A 345 -11.57 4.95 0.91
N MET A 346 -12.70 4.25 0.81
CA MET A 346 -13.42 3.66 1.96
C MET A 346 -12.56 2.65 2.71
N GLY A 347 -11.99 1.67 2.00
CA GLY A 347 -11.18 0.62 2.63
C GLY A 347 -9.94 1.20 3.31
N GLN A 348 -9.26 2.14 2.67
CA GLN A 348 -8.09 2.82 3.24
C GLN A 348 -8.47 3.64 4.48
N ALA A 349 -9.56 4.40 4.43
CA ALA A 349 -10.01 5.22 5.55
C ALA A 349 -10.43 4.36 6.75
N ALA A 350 -11.15 3.27 6.51
CA ALA A 350 -11.52 2.33 7.56
C ALA A 350 -10.29 1.68 8.21
N LEU A 351 -9.30 1.26 7.42
CA LEU A 351 -8.04 0.73 7.95
C LEU A 351 -7.31 1.72 8.84
N VAL A 352 -7.22 3.01 8.45
CA VAL A 352 -6.59 4.05 9.29
C VAL A 352 -7.25 4.13 10.66
N GLN A 353 -8.58 4.08 10.71
CA GLN A 353 -9.33 4.12 11.97
C GLN A 353 -9.11 2.86 12.81
N LEU A 354 -9.14 1.67 12.18
CA LEU A 354 -8.95 0.38 12.85
C LEU A 354 -7.53 0.16 13.36
N MET A 355 -6.52 0.75 12.70
CA MET A 355 -5.12 0.62 13.11
C MET A 355 -4.75 1.53 14.28
N ALA A 356 -5.55 2.55 14.61
CA ALA A 356 -5.22 3.55 15.62
C ALA A 356 -5.46 3.04 17.06
N PRO A 357 -4.41 2.89 17.90
CA PRO A 357 -4.58 2.38 19.27
C PRO A 357 -5.43 3.31 20.13
N GLY A 358 -6.41 2.73 20.84
CA GLY A 358 -7.34 3.48 21.69
C GLY A 358 -8.39 4.28 20.92
N TYR A 359 -8.43 4.18 19.58
CA TYR A 359 -9.49 4.75 18.78
C TYR A 359 -10.69 3.82 18.71
N SER A 360 -11.88 4.31 19.03
CA SER A 360 -13.11 3.53 18.91
C SER A 360 -13.69 3.71 17.52
N PHE A 361 -13.63 2.68 16.67
CA PHE A 361 -14.20 2.74 15.32
C PHE A 361 -15.73 2.93 15.41
N PRO A 362 -16.28 4.09 15.02
CA PRO A 362 -17.66 4.44 15.32
C PRO A 362 -18.67 3.52 14.61
N GLU A 363 -19.80 3.22 15.26
CA GLU A 363 -20.86 2.39 14.65
C GLU A 363 -21.38 2.97 13.33
N SER A 364 -21.43 4.30 13.20
CA SER A 364 -21.81 4.93 11.93
C SER A 364 -20.82 4.60 10.81
N GLN A 365 -19.51 4.62 11.08
CA GLN A 365 -18.46 4.25 10.12
C GLN A 365 -18.49 2.76 9.79
N LYS A 366 -18.70 1.89 10.79
CA LYS A 366 -18.93 0.45 10.58
C LYS A 366 -20.11 0.19 9.63
N ILE A 367 -21.21 0.93 9.78
CA ILE A 367 -22.37 0.81 8.89
C ILE A 367 -22.00 1.25 7.47
N LEU A 368 -21.24 2.34 7.29
CA LEU A 368 -20.80 2.79 5.96
C LEU A 368 -19.90 1.76 5.27
N LEU A 369 -18.91 1.21 5.98
CA LEU A 369 -18.05 0.14 5.46
C LEU A 369 -18.86 -1.08 5.04
N LYS A 370 -19.79 -1.55 5.91
CA LYS A 370 -20.66 -2.69 5.60
C LYS A 370 -21.56 -2.42 4.40
N GLN A 371 -22.11 -1.22 4.28
CA GLN A 371 -22.92 -0.82 3.14
C GLN A 371 -22.13 -0.81 1.84
N MET A 372 -20.88 -0.33 1.87
CA MET A 372 -19.99 -0.36 0.72
C MET A 372 -19.76 -1.81 0.27
N ILE A 373 -19.30 -2.67 1.17
CA ILE A 373 -19.07 -4.10 0.89
C ILE A 373 -20.33 -4.80 0.37
N ALA A 374 -21.49 -4.56 1.01
CA ALA A 374 -22.74 -5.20 0.65
C ALA A 374 -23.27 -4.81 -0.74
N ARG A 375 -22.86 -3.65 -1.26
CA ARG A 375 -23.38 -3.03 -2.49
C ARG A 375 -22.38 -2.99 -3.64
N SER A 376 -21.09 -3.18 -3.38
CA SER A 376 -20.06 -3.23 -4.42
C SER A 376 -20.31 -4.41 -5.36
N ASP A 377 -20.23 -4.15 -6.66
CA ASP A 377 -20.23 -5.19 -7.68
C ASP A 377 -18.80 -5.51 -8.09
N PHE A 378 -18.19 -6.47 -7.41
CA PHE A 378 -16.79 -6.85 -7.62
C PHE A 378 -16.51 -7.41 -9.03
N ALA A 379 -17.52 -7.70 -9.86
CA ALA A 379 -17.30 -8.09 -11.25
C ALA A 379 -16.95 -6.90 -12.17
N TYR A 380 -17.22 -5.66 -11.75
CA TYR A 380 -17.09 -4.47 -12.59
C TYR A 380 -16.25 -3.34 -11.99
N ILE A 381 -15.30 -3.67 -11.10
CA ILE A 381 -14.37 -2.69 -10.52
C ILE A 381 -13.02 -2.80 -11.23
N PRO A 382 -12.61 -1.79 -12.03
CA PRO A 382 -11.41 -1.87 -12.85
C PRO A 382 -10.11 -1.53 -12.10
N GLY A 383 -10.21 -1.10 -10.84
CA GLY A 383 -9.06 -0.79 -9.97
C GLY A 383 -8.96 -1.71 -8.76
N ASN A 384 -7.79 -1.75 -8.11
CA ASN A 384 -7.55 -2.62 -6.96
C ASN A 384 -8.22 -2.21 -5.63
N GLY A 385 -9.23 -1.32 -5.66
CA GLY A 385 -10.06 -0.96 -4.50
C GLY A 385 -10.64 -2.15 -3.71
N PRO A 386 -11.05 -3.26 -4.33
CA PRO A 386 -11.58 -4.43 -3.62
C PRO A 386 -10.65 -4.97 -2.54
N MET A 387 -9.33 -4.91 -2.75
CA MET A 387 -8.32 -5.34 -1.77
C MET A 387 -8.40 -4.55 -0.47
N TYR A 388 -8.62 -3.24 -0.53
CA TYR A 388 -8.67 -2.39 0.66
C TYR A 388 -9.96 -2.61 1.47
N LEU A 389 -11.09 -2.86 0.81
CA LEU A 389 -12.33 -3.24 1.50
C LEU A 389 -12.18 -4.56 2.24
N GLN A 390 -11.54 -5.56 1.61
CA GLN A 390 -11.24 -6.83 2.26
C GLN A 390 -10.30 -6.66 3.45
N ALA A 391 -9.22 -5.88 3.29
CA ALA A 391 -8.30 -5.56 4.37
C ALA A 391 -9.00 -4.92 5.57
N ALA A 392 -9.87 -3.93 5.33
CA ALA A 392 -10.66 -3.30 6.38
C ALA A 392 -11.61 -4.28 7.07
N TYR A 393 -12.28 -5.15 6.32
CA TYR A 393 -13.20 -6.16 6.85
C TYR A 393 -12.49 -7.16 7.77
N TRP A 394 -11.39 -7.76 7.31
CA TRP A 394 -10.66 -8.75 8.11
C TRP A 394 -10.00 -8.12 9.33
N ARG A 395 -9.52 -6.87 9.21
CA ARG A 395 -9.00 -6.13 10.37
C ARG A 395 -10.10 -5.85 11.39
N LEU A 396 -11.28 -5.41 10.96
CA LEU A 396 -12.43 -5.20 11.84
C LEU A 396 -12.81 -6.48 12.58
N LEU A 397 -12.86 -7.63 11.91
CA LEU A 397 -13.17 -8.90 12.58
C LEU A 397 -12.08 -9.30 13.59
N ARG A 398 -10.81 -9.07 13.24
CA ARG A 398 -9.69 -9.33 14.14
C ARG A 398 -9.79 -8.50 15.42
N ASP A 399 -10.07 -7.21 15.30
CA ASP A 399 -10.22 -6.30 16.46
C ASP A 399 -11.50 -6.57 17.28
N LEU A 400 -12.44 -7.37 16.78
CA LEU A 400 -13.61 -7.83 17.55
C LEU A 400 -13.35 -9.15 18.31
N MET A 401 -12.31 -9.89 17.92
CA MET A 401 -11.91 -11.15 18.57
C MET A 401 -10.91 -10.96 19.71
N PHE A 402 -10.17 -9.85 19.70
CA PHE A 402 -9.14 -9.47 20.67
C PHE A 402 -9.44 -8.09 21.25
#